data_AF-A0A2S2NIM9-F1
#
_entry.id   AF-A0A2S2NIM9-F1
#
_cell.length_a   1.000
_cell.length_b   1.000
_cell.length_c   1.000
_cell.angle_alpha   90.00
_cell.angle_beta   90.00
_cell.angle_gamma   90.00
#
_symmetry.space_group_name_H-M   'P 1'
#
loop_
_entity.id
_entity.type
_entity.pdbx_description
1 polymer ?
#
loop_
_entity_poly.entity_id
_entity_poly.type
_entity_poly.pdbx_seq_one_letter_code
_entity_poly.pdbx_strand_id
1 'polypeptide(L)'
;TQPIVDRFMNKRIPNCHTSDEKKRHLQFKCGLSMNPYFSVFKLIWLIENVPEVSKAIKEERCMFGTMDSWLIWNFTGGVNGGVHITDVTNASRTMLMNIHSLRWDKALIEYAYFIKINKFRWIVILL
;
A
#
# COMPACT_ATOMS: atom_id res chain seq x y z
N THR A 1 2.22 0.13 -16.98
CA THR A 1 2.19 -0.62 -15.71
C THR A 1 3.44 -1.46 -15.49
N GLN A 2 3.89 -2.25 -16.48
CA GLN A 2 5.18 -2.97 -16.42
C GLN A 2 6.39 -2.09 -16.04
N PRO A 3 6.51 -0.85 -16.56
CA PRO A 3 7.63 0.04 -16.20
C PRO A 3 7.67 0.41 -14.72
N ILE A 4 6.53 0.42 -14.02
CA ILE A 4 6.46 0.75 -12.59
C ILE A 4 6.99 -0.41 -11.75
N VAL A 5 6.69 -1.64 -12.16
CA VAL A 5 7.19 -2.85 -11.51
C VAL A 5 8.71 -2.91 -11.65
N ASP A 6 9.23 -2.65 -12.86
CA ASP A 6 10.67 -2.65 -13.11
C ASP A 6 11.38 -1.54 -12.31
N ARG A 7 10.82 -0.33 -12.28
CA ARG A 7 11.33 0.76 -11.43
C ARG A 7 11.30 0.39 -9.95
N PHE A 8 10.24 -0.26 -9.47
CA PHE A 8 10.16 -0.74 -8.10
C PHE A 8 11.25 -1.78 -7.81
N MET A 9 11.50 -2.73 -8.73
CA MET A 9 12.52 -3.75 -8.57
C MET A 9 13.95 -3.20 -8.58
N ASN A 10 14.16 -2.06 -9.25
CA ASN A 10 15.44 -1.34 -9.22
C ASN A 10 15.70 -0.64 -7.88
N LYS A 11 14.68 -0.48 -7.01
CA LYS A 11 14.87 0.10 -5.68
C LYS A 11 15.70 -0.84 -4.79
N ARG A 12 16.50 -0.25 -3.89
CA ARG A 12 17.30 -0.99 -2.91
C ARG A 12 16.38 -1.50 -1.80
N ILE A 13 16.38 -2.82 -1.61
CA ILE A 13 15.73 -3.48 -0.47
C ILE A 13 16.86 -3.98 0.44
N PRO A 14 16.89 -3.61 1.73
CA PRO A 14 17.88 -4.12 2.68
C PRO A 14 17.98 -5.65 2.63
N ASN A 15 19.21 -6.17 2.71
CA ASN A 15 19.50 -7.61 2.72
C ASN A 15 19.04 -8.38 1.47
N CYS A 16 18.76 -7.70 0.35
CA CYS A 16 18.47 -8.31 -0.95
C CYS A 16 19.41 -7.74 -2.02
N HIS A 17 20.22 -8.59 -2.65
CA HIS A 17 21.23 -8.19 -3.63
C HIS A 17 20.80 -8.48 -5.07
N THR A 18 20.01 -9.53 -5.26
CA THR A 18 19.49 -9.94 -6.57
C THR A 18 18.00 -9.62 -6.73
N SER A 19 17.52 -9.60 -7.99
CA SER A 19 16.09 -9.41 -8.28
C SER A 19 15.24 -10.56 -7.76
N ASP A 20 15.76 -11.79 -7.76
CA ASP A 20 15.02 -12.97 -7.28
C ASP A 20 14.94 -13.02 -5.75
N GLU A 21 15.98 -12.61 -5.03
CA GLU A 21 15.92 -12.43 -3.58
C GLU A 21 14.86 -11.41 -3.19
N LYS A 22 14.78 -10.26 -3.90
CA LYS A 22 13.75 -9.26 -3.67
C LYS A 22 12.35 -9.82 -3.88
N LYS A 23 12.13 -10.54 -4.99
CA LYS A 23 10.83 -11.18 -5.28
C LYS A 23 10.45 -12.17 -4.19
N ARG A 24 11.38 -13.04 -3.77
CA ARG A 24 11.16 -14.03 -2.71
C ARG A 24 10.89 -13.36 -1.37
N HIS A 25 11.63 -12.31 -1.01
CA HIS A 25 11.43 -11.56 0.22
C HIS A 25 10.03 -10.93 0.29
N LEU A 26 9.61 -10.27 -0.79
CA LEU A 26 8.28 -9.66 -0.87
C LEU A 26 7.19 -10.73 -0.86
N GLN A 27 7.33 -11.79 -1.67
CA GLN A 27 6.37 -12.89 -1.71
C GLN A 27 6.25 -13.60 -0.36
N PHE A 28 7.35 -13.77 0.37
CA PHE A 28 7.34 -14.34 1.71
C PHE A 28 6.53 -13.46 2.69
N LYS A 29 6.65 -12.13 2.58
CA LYS A 29 5.95 -11.20 3.47
C LYS A 29 4.47 -11.03 3.13
N CYS A 30 4.13 -10.82 1.86
CA CYS A 30 2.76 -10.49 1.45
C CYS A 30 2.01 -11.65 0.79
N GLY A 31 2.66 -12.79 0.53
CA GLY A 31 2.04 -13.95 -0.13
C GLY A 31 1.79 -13.78 -1.62
N LEU A 32 2.18 -12.64 -2.21
CA LEU A 32 1.82 -12.27 -3.58
C LEU A 32 3.05 -12.26 -4.49
N SER A 33 2.83 -12.69 -5.74
CA SER A 33 3.81 -12.52 -6.81
C SER A 33 3.86 -11.06 -7.26
N MET A 34 4.98 -10.66 -7.83
CA MET A 34 5.16 -9.29 -8.31
C MET A 34 4.34 -9.07 -9.59
N ASN A 35 3.17 -8.45 -9.47
CA ASN A 35 2.28 -8.21 -10.60
C ASN A 35 1.63 -6.81 -10.51
N PRO A 36 1.60 -6.03 -11.61
CA PRO A 36 0.95 -4.71 -11.62
C PRO A 36 -0.55 -4.71 -11.28
N TYR A 37 -1.19 -5.89 -11.21
CA TYR A 37 -2.57 -6.07 -10.79
C TYR A 37 -2.87 -5.51 -9.39
N PHE A 38 -1.92 -5.66 -8.46
CA PHE A 38 -2.11 -5.34 -7.05
C PHE A 38 -2.09 -3.84 -6.75
N SER A 39 -2.77 -3.45 -5.66
CA SER A 39 -3.07 -2.05 -5.35
C SER A 39 -1.83 -1.19 -5.13
N VAL A 40 -0.73 -1.75 -4.62
CA VAL A 40 0.52 -0.99 -4.39
C VAL A 40 1.03 -0.27 -5.63
N PHE A 41 0.95 -0.88 -6.82
CA PHE A 41 1.47 -0.26 -8.05
C PHE A 41 0.57 0.86 -8.56
N LYS A 42 -0.74 0.72 -8.37
CA LYS A 42 -1.71 1.79 -8.67
C LYS A 42 -1.50 2.98 -7.73
N LEU A 43 -1.22 2.70 -6.46
CA LEU A 43 -0.93 3.71 -5.45
C LEU A 43 0.35 4.48 -5.77
N ILE A 44 1.44 3.78 -6.09
CA ILE A 44 2.70 4.39 -6.54
C ILE A 44 2.45 5.29 -7.75
N TRP A 45 1.70 4.79 -8.74
CA TRP A 45 1.39 5.58 -9.93
C TRP A 45 0.64 6.87 -9.60
N LEU A 46 -0.40 6.80 -8.75
CA LEU A 46 -1.16 7.98 -8.33
C LEU A 46 -0.27 9.02 -7.64
N ILE A 47 0.64 8.59 -6.76
CA ILE A 47 1.53 9.48 -6.03
C ILE A 47 2.52 10.19 -6.97
N GLU A 48 3.05 9.46 -7.95
CA GLU A 48 4.04 9.99 -8.90
C GLU A 48 3.41 10.89 -9.97
N ASN A 49 2.16 10.62 -10.38
CA ASN A 49 1.57 11.21 -11.58
C ASN A 49 0.44 12.20 -11.27
N VAL A 50 -0.15 12.19 -10.07
CA VAL A 50 -1.24 13.08 -9.68
C VAL A 50 -0.76 14.07 -8.62
N PRO A 51 -0.47 15.33 -8.99
CA PRO A 51 0.07 16.34 -8.06
C PRO A 51 -0.81 16.56 -6.82
N GLU A 52 -2.12 16.48 -6.97
CA GLU A 52 -3.11 16.64 -5.90
C GLU A 52 -2.99 15.53 -4.86
N VAL A 53 -2.70 14.30 -5.28
CA VAL A 53 -2.46 13.17 -4.37
C VAL A 53 -1.18 13.41 -3.60
N SER A 54 -0.09 13.80 -4.29
CA SER A 54 1.17 14.14 -3.65
C SER A 54 1.00 15.27 -2.62
N LYS A 55 0.23 16.31 -2.95
CA LYS A 55 -0.10 17.41 -2.05
C LYS A 55 -0.94 16.94 -0.85
N ALA A 56 -2.00 16.16 -1.08
CA ALA A 56 -2.85 15.64 -0.01
C ALA A 56 -2.10 14.73 0.97
N ILE A 57 -1.11 13.98 0.48
CA ILE A 57 -0.22 13.16 1.31
C ILE A 57 0.67 14.05 2.19
N LYS A 58 1.29 15.09 1.63
CA LYS A 58 2.12 16.04 2.38
C LYS A 58 1.32 16.80 3.45
N GLU A 59 0.05 17.05 3.17
CA GLU A 59 -0.88 17.73 4.09
C GLU A 59 -1.58 16.78 5.07
N GLU A 60 -1.25 15.48 5.07
CA GLU A 60 -1.85 14.47 5.97
C GLU A 60 -3.38 14.32 5.81
N ARG A 61 -3.94 14.69 4.66
CA ARG A 61 -5.37 14.60 4.34
C ARG A 61 -5.75 13.40 3.48
N CYS A 62 -4.77 12.61 3.04
CA CYS A 62 -4.99 11.46 2.18
C CYS A 62 -5.31 10.20 3.01
N MET A 63 -6.33 9.45 2.59
CA MET A 63 -6.65 8.12 3.07
C MET A 63 -6.61 7.14 1.89
N PHE A 64 -6.02 5.97 2.09
CA PHE A 64 -6.00 4.88 1.12
C PHE A 64 -6.85 3.73 1.62
N GLY A 65 -7.73 3.22 0.75
CA GLY A 65 -8.54 2.05 1.01
C GLY A 65 -8.87 1.31 -0.28
N THR A 66 -9.20 0.04 -0.15
CA THR A 66 -9.85 -0.78 -1.19
C THR A 66 -11.32 -0.39 -1.34
N MET A 67 -12.03 -0.97 -2.30
CA MET A 67 -13.41 -0.59 -2.61
C MET A 67 -14.37 -0.80 -1.42
N ASP A 68 -14.21 -1.90 -0.68
CA ASP A 68 -14.94 -2.20 0.55
C ASP A 68 -14.79 -1.07 1.58
N SER A 69 -13.56 -0.62 1.81
CA SER A 69 -13.28 0.50 2.71
C SER A 69 -13.99 1.77 2.30
N TRP A 70 -13.93 2.10 1.01
CA TRP A 70 -14.54 3.31 0.48
C TRP A 70 -16.05 3.28 0.74
N LEU A 71 -16.69 2.14 0.51
CA LEU A 71 -18.12 1.97 0.77
C LEU A 71 -18.44 2.12 2.26
N ILE A 72 -17.68 1.44 3.13
CA ILE A 72 -17.87 1.53 4.58
C ILE A 72 -17.71 2.97 5.06
N TRP A 73 -16.67 3.66 4.60
CA TRP A 73 -16.41 5.05 4.97
C TRP A 73 -17.57 5.96 4.57
N ASN A 74 -18.12 5.81 3.35
CA ASN A 74 -19.27 6.61 2.91
C ASN A 74 -20.53 6.30 3.72
N PHE A 75 -20.83 5.03 3.97
CA PHE A 75 -22.04 4.62 4.68
C PHE A 75 -22.01 4.94 6.18
N THR A 76 -20.83 5.12 6.77
CA THR A 76 -20.68 5.39 8.20
C THR A 76 -20.50 6.88 8.54
N GLY A 77 -20.66 7.77 7.56
CA GLY A 77 -20.66 9.22 7.79
C GLY A 77 -19.62 10.01 7.00
N GLY A 78 -18.74 9.35 6.24
CA GLY A 78 -17.81 9.97 5.32
C GLY A 78 -16.95 11.07 5.97
N VAL A 79 -17.03 12.27 5.42
CA VAL A 79 -16.29 13.45 5.94
C VAL A 79 -16.68 13.83 7.38
N ASN A 80 -17.86 13.39 7.83
CA ASN A 80 -18.40 13.69 9.16
C ASN A 80 -17.99 12.67 10.24
N GLY A 81 -16.96 11.86 9.97
CA GLY A 81 -16.46 10.85 10.93
C GLY A 81 -16.65 9.40 10.49
N GLY A 82 -16.69 9.14 9.18
CA GLY A 82 -16.79 7.80 8.61
C GLY A 82 -15.67 6.88 9.10
N VAL A 83 -16.05 5.63 9.36
CA VAL A 83 -15.17 4.55 9.80
C VAL A 83 -14.34 4.08 8.60
N HIS A 84 -13.02 4.09 8.75
CA HIS A 84 -12.08 3.68 7.69
C HIS A 84 -11.45 2.32 8.02
N ILE A 85 -12.10 1.25 7.57
CA ILE A 85 -11.79 -0.15 7.89
C ILE A 85 -11.85 -1.05 6.64
N THR A 86 -11.09 -2.15 6.64
CA THR A 86 -11.13 -3.23 5.64
C THR A 86 -10.95 -4.58 6.35
N ASP A 87 -11.38 -5.66 5.74
CA ASP A 87 -11.11 -7.01 6.25
C ASP A 87 -9.72 -7.52 5.82
N VAL A 88 -9.24 -8.57 6.50
CA VAL A 88 -7.96 -9.22 6.19
C VAL A 88 -7.84 -9.73 4.74
N THR A 89 -8.95 -10.16 4.13
CA THR A 89 -8.94 -10.73 2.78
C THR A 89 -8.66 -9.64 1.77
N ASN A 90 -9.35 -8.50 1.86
CA ASN A 90 -9.08 -7.36 0.99
C ASN A 90 -7.71 -6.73 1.27
N ALA A 91 -7.33 -6.60 2.55
CA ALA A 91 -6.01 -6.11 2.94
C ALA A 91 -4.86 -6.95 2.35
N SER A 92 -5.01 -8.29 2.29
CA SER A 92 -4.01 -9.20 1.71
C SER A 92 -3.69 -8.90 0.25
N ARG A 93 -4.64 -8.34 -0.51
CA ARG A 93 -4.52 -8.06 -1.96
C ARG A 93 -3.81 -6.74 -2.27
N THR A 94 -3.42 -5.99 -1.24
CA THR A 94 -2.78 -4.68 -1.42
C THR A 94 -1.28 -4.75 -1.66
N MET A 95 -0.62 -5.86 -1.30
CA MET A 95 0.85 -6.00 -1.15
C MET A 95 1.49 -5.13 -0.05
N LEU A 96 0.68 -4.50 0.82
CA LEU A 96 1.18 -3.67 1.93
C LEU A 96 1.00 -4.34 3.30
N MET A 97 0.25 -5.45 3.35
CA MET A 97 0.01 -6.25 4.55
C MET A 97 1.03 -7.41 4.64
N ASN A 98 1.50 -7.69 5.85
CA ASN A 98 2.22 -8.92 6.15
C ASN A 98 1.21 -10.04 6.46
N ILE A 99 1.25 -11.13 5.71
CA ILE A 99 0.29 -12.24 5.85
C ILE A 99 0.51 -13.07 7.12
N HIS A 100 1.70 -13.01 7.73
CA HIS A 100 1.99 -13.75 8.97
C HIS A 100 1.49 -13.00 10.21
N SER A 101 1.60 -11.66 10.22
CA SER A 101 1.15 -10.85 11.35
C SER A 101 -0.25 -10.26 11.18
N LEU A 102 -0.83 -10.35 9.98
CA LEU A 102 -2.12 -9.76 9.59
C LEU A 102 -2.19 -8.25 9.86
N ARG A 103 -1.03 -7.57 9.77
CA ARG A 103 -0.90 -6.14 9.98
C ARG A 103 -0.19 -5.49 8.81
N TRP A 104 -0.38 -4.18 8.66
CA TRP A 104 0.40 -3.35 7.75
C TRP A 104 1.89 -3.47 8.06
N ASP A 105 2.69 -3.83 7.05
CA ASP A 105 4.13 -3.99 7.20
C ASP A 105 4.81 -2.65 6.88
N LYS A 106 5.47 -2.06 7.88
CA LYS A 106 6.18 -0.79 7.71
C LYS A 106 7.21 -0.84 6.59
N ALA A 107 7.92 -1.96 6.44
CA ALA A 107 8.93 -2.08 5.40
C ALA A 107 8.29 -2.15 4.00
N LEU A 108 7.18 -2.89 3.83
CA LEU A 108 6.46 -2.92 2.55
C LEU A 108 5.94 -1.54 2.15
N ILE A 109 5.42 -0.79 3.12
CA ILE A 109 5.03 0.61 2.94
C ILE A 109 6.25 1.45 2.57
N GLU A 110 7.34 1.39 3.32
CA GLU A 110 8.56 2.15 3.00
C GLU A 110 9.15 1.79 1.63
N TYR A 111 9.01 0.56 1.13
CA TYR A 111 9.45 0.22 -0.22
C TYR A 111 8.55 0.81 -1.31
N ALA A 112 7.24 0.87 -1.05
CA ALA A 112 6.28 1.51 -1.94
C ALA A 112 6.52 3.03 -2.04
N TYR A 113 6.90 3.69 -0.95
CA TYR A 113 7.00 5.15 -0.86
C TYR A 113 8.44 5.67 -0.78
N PHE A 114 8.77 6.75 -1.50
CA PHE A 114 10.06 7.44 -1.34
C PHE A 114 10.07 8.44 -0.15
N ILE A 115 8.90 8.74 0.41
CA ILE A 115 8.72 9.79 1.41
C ILE A 115 8.58 9.13 2.78
N LYS A 116 9.39 9.55 3.76
CA LYS A 116 9.18 9.29 5.19
C LYS A 116 7.85 9.92 5.63
N ILE A 117 6.74 9.23 5.36
CA ILE A 117 5.43 9.67 5.83
C ILE A 117 5.23 9.03 7.20
N ASN A 118 5.54 9.79 8.24
CA ASN A 118 5.30 9.35 9.62
C ASN A 118 3.80 9.25 9.96
N LYS A 119 2.89 9.78 9.11
CA LYS A 119 1.47 9.93 9.42
C LYS A 119 0.55 9.68 8.22
N PHE A 120 0.72 8.55 7.53
CA PHE A 120 -0.30 8.09 6.60
C PHE A 120 -1.41 7.43 7.44
N ARG A 121 -2.66 7.89 7.32
CA ARG A 121 -3.79 7.25 8.01
C ARG A 121 -4.12 5.96 7.27
N TRP A 122 -3.43 4.90 7.65
CA TRP A 122 -3.70 3.55 7.16
C TRP A 122 -5.07 3.12 7.63
N ILE A 123 -5.79 2.48 6.71
CA ILE A 123 -7.04 1.81 6.99
C ILE A 123 -6.88 0.77 8.10
N VAL A 124 -7.87 0.62 8.98
CA VAL A 124 -7.80 -0.38 10.03
C VAL A 124 -8.18 -1.75 9.46
N ILE A 125 -7.39 -2.78 9.76
CA ILE A 125 -7.72 -4.17 9.38
C ILE A 125 -8.58 -4.76 10.50
N LEU A 126 -9.80 -5.17 10.16
CA LEU A 126 -10.66 -5.98 11.03
C LEU A 126 -10.28 -7.45 10.89
N LEU A 127 -9.99 -8.08 12.03
CA LEU A 127 -9.79 -9.53 12.18
C LEU A 127 -11.15 -10.22 12.33
#